data_AF-A0A2V0P3K3-F1
#
_entry.id   AF-A0A2V0P3K3-F1
#
_cell.length_a   1.000
_cell.length_b   1.000
_cell.length_c   1.000
_cell.angle_alpha   90.00
_cell.angle_beta   90.00
_cell.angle_gamma   90.00
#
_symmetry.space_group_name_H-M   'P 1'
#
loop_
_entity.id
_entity.type
_entity.pdbx_description
1 polymer ?
#
loop_
_entity_poly.entity_id
_entity_poly.type
_entity_poly.pdbx_seq_one_letter_code
_entity_poly.pdbx_strand_id
1 'polypeptide(L)'
;MAAPQPHLPAPPARLGPPKASTAELPLLGAFAPTGPRFSVSRFLKFAGPGLLMSIAYTDPGNIESDLQIGAQAGYKLLWVLLWSTMLGYVLQMQAAKLGVVTRKNLAQHCRERFPRAPRLLLWAMAEVAIVGSDIQEVIGSAIAVLLLSRGAVPLWAGILLSAAASFLLLLVERLGVRHLESLFAVLISVMVVAFFHMYLVARVPTAEVLRGFLVPAVPRANIGQAVALLGSLLMPHNLFLHSALVQTRALRAPDDAHRREALAYFGLESALSLLVSVLINTFVTCVFAAGYYGRVTPGDAAAIGLENAGQYLGVTYGAGVVVIWALGLLAAGQSATMTGCYTGQFVMDGFLDLKVGC
;
A
#
# COMPACT_ATOMS: atom_id res chain seq x y z
N MET A 1 -42.58 -50.18 -54.00
CA MET A 1 -42.91 -49.52 -52.70
C MET A 1 -42.21 -50.32 -51.61
N ALA A 2 -40.90 -50.10 -51.44
CA ALA A 2 -40.28 -49.25 -50.41
C ALA A 2 -40.22 -49.97 -49.04
N ALA A 3 -39.04 -50.50 -48.71
CA ALA A 3 -38.69 -51.17 -47.47
C ALA A 3 -38.56 -50.18 -46.29
N PRO A 4 -38.77 -50.61 -45.03
CA PRO A 4 -38.68 -49.74 -43.86
C PRO A 4 -37.21 -49.46 -43.50
N GLN A 5 -36.89 -48.18 -43.23
CA GLN A 5 -35.55 -47.74 -42.85
C GLN A 5 -35.23 -48.06 -41.37
N PRO A 6 -33.95 -48.28 -41.01
CA PRO A 6 -33.54 -48.53 -39.62
C PRO A 6 -33.43 -47.23 -38.82
N HIS A 7 -33.89 -47.25 -37.58
CA HIS A 7 -33.80 -46.13 -36.63
C HIS A 7 -32.33 -45.87 -36.22
N LEU A 8 -31.81 -44.69 -36.54
CA LEU A 8 -30.53 -44.17 -36.04
C LEU A 8 -30.70 -43.67 -34.59
N PRO A 9 -29.75 -43.95 -33.67
CA PRO A 9 -29.80 -43.39 -32.31
C PRO A 9 -29.44 -41.89 -32.31
N ALA A 10 -30.06 -41.14 -31.40
CA ALA A 10 -29.86 -39.71 -31.22
C ALA A 10 -28.40 -39.34 -30.84
N PRO A 11 -27.89 -38.16 -31.26
CA PRO A 11 -26.54 -37.72 -30.92
C PRO A 11 -26.40 -37.46 -29.41
N PRO A 12 -25.22 -37.72 -28.81
CA PRO A 12 -25.00 -37.47 -27.39
C PRO A 12 -25.10 -35.96 -27.08
N ALA A 13 -25.73 -35.64 -25.95
CA ALA A 13 -25.89 -34.28 -25.46
C ALA A 13 -24.54 -33.56 -25.40
N ARG A 14 -24.44 -32.40 -26.06
CA ARG A 14 -23.26 -31.52 -25.94
C ARG A 14 -23.13 -31.09 -24.48
N LEU A 15 -22.09 -31.58 -23.81
CA LEU A 15 -21.61 -31.05 -22.53
C LEU A 15 -21.40 -29.54 -22.68
N GLY A 16 -22.18 -28.75 -21.94
CA GLY A 16 -21.96 -27.32 -21.81
C GLY A 16 -20.56 -27.03 -21.24
N PRO A 17 -20.07 -25.78 -21.37
CA PRO A 17 -18.76 -25.42 -20.85
C PRO A 17 -18.66 -25.74 -19.35
N PRO A 18 -17.50 -26.21 -18.86
CA PRO A 18 -17.34 -26.64 -17.49
C PRO A 18 -17.62 -25.45 -16.56
N LYS A 19 -18.47 -25.68 -15.55
CA LYS A 19 -18.70 -24.73 -14.46
C LYS A 19 -17.35 -24.35 -13.87
N ALA A 20 -16.93 -23.11 -14.08
CA ALA A 20 -15.77 -22.56 -13.43
C ALA A 20 -16.00 -22.63 -11.91
N SER A 21 -15.24 -23.50 -11.24
CA SER A 21 -15.12 -23.49 -9.78
C SER A 21 -14.37 -22.21 -9.40
N THR A 22 -15.13 -21.12 -9.25
CA THR A 22 -14.74 -19.98 -8.44
C THR A 22 -14.80 -20.46 -7.00
N ALA A 23 -13.62 -20.61 -6.38
CA ALA A 23 -13.54 -20.70 -4.92
C ALA A 23 -14.28 -19.48 -4.35
N GLU A 24 -15.41 -19.74 -3.69
CA GLU A 24 -16.27 -18.73 -3.11
C GLU A 24 -15.54 -18.09 -1.92
N LEU A 25 -14.99 -16.90 -2.14
CA LEU A 25 -14.64 -15.97 -1.07
C LEU A 25 -15.91 -15.68 -0.24
N PRO A 26 -15.85 -15.70 1.10
CA PRO A 26 -17.04 -15.63 1.94
C PRO A 26 -17.82 -14.34 1.69
N LEU A 27 -19.03 -14.50 1.13
CA LEU A 27 -19.95 -13.44 0.76
C LEU A 27 -20.48 -12.71 2.00
N LEU A 28 -19.81 -11.61 2.36
CA LEU A 28 -20.27 -10.69 3.39
C LEU A 28 -21.50 -9.91 2.90
N GLY A 29 -22.69 -10.39 3.30
CA GLY A 29 -23.91 -9.61 3.52
C GLY A 29 -24.50 -8.88 2.31
N ALA A 30 -25.61 -9.38 1.77
CA ALA A 30 -26.39 -8.70 0.75
C ALA A 30 -27.15 -7.47 1.32
N PHE A 31 -27.15 -6.29 0.66
CA PHE A 31 -27.89 -5.06 1.08
C PHE A 31 -29.08 -4.54 0.21
N ALA A 32 -30.17 -4.10 0.83
CA ALA A 32 -31.33 -3.46 0.19
C ALA A 32 -31.22 -1.90 0.15
N PRO A 33 -31.89 -1.19 -0.79
CA PRO A 33 -31.66 0.24 -1.02
C PRO A 33 -32.47 1.14 -0.07
N THR A 34 -31.84 2.17 0.51
CA THR A 34 -32.54 3.34 1.07
C THR A 34 -31.70 4.63 0.97
N GLY A 35 -32.15 5.57 0.13
CA GLY A 35 -31.98 7.04 0.23
C GLY A 35 -30.58 7.68 0.06
N PRO A 36 -30.53 8.98 -0.30
CA PRO A 36 -29.32 9.73 -0.70
C PRO A 36 -28.55 10.33 0.49
N ARG A 37 -28.64 9.76 1.69
CA ARG A 37 -27.98 10.30 2.89
C ARG A 37 -26.71 9.53 3.19
N PHE A 38 -25.59 10.26 3.25
CA PHE A 38 -24.30 9.75 3.73
C PHE A 38 -24.51 9.05 5.08
N SER A 39 -24.15 7.77 5.16
CA SER A 39 -24.32 6.97 6.38
C SER A 39 -22.94 6.54 6.89
N VAL A 40 -22.58 7.02 8.08
CA VAL A 40 -21.32 6.67 8.76
C VAL A 40 -21.20 5.15 8.97
N SER A 41 -22.33 4.47 9.24
CA SER A 41 -22.36 3.00 9.35
C SER A 41 -22.11 2.28 8.02
N ARG A 42 -22.50 2.87 6.88
CA ARG A 42 -22.12 2.37 5.55
C ARG A 42 -20.65 2.66 5.26
N PHE A 43 -20.18 3.86 5.54
CA PHE A 43 -18.77 4.23 5.39
C PHE A 43 -17.84 3.26 6.14
N LEU A 44 -18.14 2.93 7.40
CA LEU A 44 -17.38 1.96 8.19
C LEU A 44 -17.46 0.50 7.68
N LYS A 45 -18.44 0.17 6.84
CA LYS A 45 -18.55 -1.16 6.18
C LYS A 45 -17.82 -1.20 4.84
N PHE A 46 -17.69 -0.07 4.16
CA PHE A 46 -16.87 0.06 2.95
C PHE A 46 -15.39 0.27 3.28
N ALA A 47 -15.10 0.90 4.43
CA ALA A 47 -13.76 1.09 4.97
C ALA A 47 -12.99 -0.24 5.05
N GLY A 48 -11.74 -0.22 4.60
CA GLY A 48 -10.82 -1.35 4.53
C GLY A 48 -9.87 -1.24 3.34
N PRO A 49 -10.35 -1.26 2.08
CA PRO A 49 -9.50 -1.19 0.89
C PRO A 49 -8.64 0.06 0.83
N GLY A 50 -9.19 1.23 1.17
CA GLY A 50 -8.46 2.49 1.23
C GLY A 50 -7.48 2.54 2.40
N LEU A 51 -7.78 1.90 3.53
CA LEU A 51 -6.84 1.77 4.64
C LEU A 51 -5.65 0.87 4.27
N LEU A 52 -5.91 -0.31 3.70
CA LEU A 52 -4.86 -1.22 3.21
C LEU A 52 -3.94 -0.52 2.21
N MET A 53 -4.52 0.27 1.30
CA MET A 53 -3.77 1.08 0.35
C MET A 53 -2.92 2.17 1.02
N SER A 54 -3.43 2.84 2.06
CA SER A 54 -2.69 3.84 2.83
C SER A 54 -1.42 3.28 3.45
N ILE A 55 -1.48 2.03 3.90
CA ILE A 55 -0.36 1.41 4.61
C ILE A 55 0.83 1.27 3.68
N ALA A 56 0.59 0.97 2.40
CA ALA A 56 1.65 0.92 1.41
C ALA A 56 2.33 2.29 1.18
N TYR A 57 1.69 3.42 1.52
CA TYR A 57 2.32 4.76 1.48
C TYR A 57 3.13 5.10 2.74
N THR A 58 3.11 4.20 3.72
CA THR A 58 3.73 4.36 5.03
C THR A 58 4.62 3.17 5.36
N ASP A 59 5.04 2.46 4.33
CA ASP A 59 5.96 1.33 4.40
C ASP A 59 7.39 1.80 4.74
N PRO A 60 8.28 0.88 5.16
CA PRO A 60 9.67 1.23 5.45
C PRO A 60 10.38 1.97 4.30
N GLY A 61 10.07 1.63 3.05
CA GLY A 61 10.64 2.28 1.87
C GLY A 61 10.28 3.75 1.74
N ASN A 62 9.00 4.10 1.96
CA ASN A 62 8.59 5.51 1.98
C ASN A 62 9.21 6.27 3.16
N ILE A 63 9.20 5.68 4.35
CA ILE A 63 9.78 6.31 5.54
C ILE A 63 11.28 6.59 5.35
N GLU A 64 12.01 5.66 4.71
CA GLU A 64 13.43 5.83 4.39
C GLU A 64 13.69 6.96 3.38
N SER A 65 12.86 7.05 2.34
CA SER A 65 12.93 8.14 1.37
C SER A 65 12.70 9.49 2.05
N ASP A 66 11.64 9.59 2.85
CA ASP A 66 11.22 10.81 3.55
C ASP A 66 12.29 11.31 4.54
N LEU A 67 12.90 10.42 5.33
CA LEU A 67 13.97 10.81 6.26
C LEU A 67 15.22 11.29 5.51
N GLN A 68 15.59 10.65 4.39
CA GLN A 68 16.76 11.05 3.61
C GLN A 68 16.56 12.41 2.95
N ILE A 69 15.35 12.66 2.44
CA ILE A 69 14.96 13.94 1.87
C ILE A 69 14.93 15.03 2.93
N GLY A 70 14.37 14.75 4.10
CA GLY A 70 14.41 15.66 5.24
C GLY A 70 15.85 16.05 5.57
N ALA A 71 16.73 15.07 5.73
CA ALA A 71 18.11 15.30 6.10
C ALA A 71 18.93 16.07 5.05
N GLN A 72 18.74 15.76 3.75
CA GLN A 72 19.56 16.31 2.67
C GLN A 72 18.97 17.57 2.02
N ALA A 73 17.65 17.62 1.86
CA ALA A 73 16.94 18.70 1.16
C ALA A 73 16.17 19.64 2.08
N GLY A 74 16.04 19.30 3.37
CA GLY A 74 15.27 20.08 4.33
C GLY A 74 13.80 20.13 3.95
N TYR A 75 13.19 21.31 4.05
CA TYR A 75 11.76 21.50 3.76
C TYR A 75 11.45 21.71 2.26
N LYS A 76 12.46 21.80 1.39
CA LYS A 76 12.29 22.26 -0.01
C LYS A 76 11.54 21.28 -0.91
N LEU A 77 11.55 19.99 -0.57
CA LEU A 77 10.90 18.94 -1.39
C LEU A 77 9.51 18.54 -0.87
N LEU A 78 8.98 19.22 0.15
CA LEU A 78 7.63 18.95 0.67
C LEU A 78 6.53 19.16 -0.38
N TRP A 79 6.71 20.11 -1.32
CA TRP A 79 5.77 20.24 -2.44
C TRP A 79 5.79 19.00 -3.34
N VAL A 80 6.95 18.37 -3.57
CA VAL A 80 7.06 17.13 -4.37
C VAL A 80 6.32 16.00 -3.67
N LEU A 81 6.46 15.88 -2.34
CA LEU A 81 5.71 14.92 -1.52
C LEU A 81 4.21 15.10 -1.73
N LEU A 82 3.70 16.32 -1.52
CA LEU A 82 2.27 16.63 -1.65
C LEU A 82 1.72 16.33 -3.06
N TRP A 83 2.40 16.81 -4.10
CA TRP A 83 1.95 16.64 -5.48
C TRP A 83 2.09 15.20 -5.96
N SER A 84 3.10 14.46 -5.49
CA SER A 84 3.26 13.04 -5.81
C SER A 84 2.16 12.21 -5.17
N THR A 85 1.78 12.49 -3.91
CA THR A 85 0.64 11.81 -3.28
C THR A 85 -0.69 12.19 -3.93
N MET A 86 -0.86 13.45 -4.35
CA MET A 86 -2.05 13.88 -5.08
C MET A 86 -2.17 13.19 -6.45
N LEU A 87 -1.05 13.04 -7.17
CA LEU A 87 -0.99 12.23 -8.39
C LEU A 87 -1.32 10.75 -8.10
N GLY A 88 -0.77 10.21 -7.01
CA GLY A 88 -1.06 8.86 -6.53
C GLY A 88 -2.56 8.65 -6.28
N TYR A 89 -3.23 9.61 -5.62
CA TYR A 89 -4.68 9.59 -5.41
C TYR A 89 -5.44 9.53 -6.74
N VAL A 90 -5.08 10.38 -7.71
CA VAL A 90 -5.74 10.38 -9.02
C VAL A 90 -5.59 9.03 -9.73
N LEU A 91 -4.37 8.47 -9.76
CA LEU A 91 -4.10 7.17 -10.37
C LEU A 91 -4.86 6.03 -9.67
N GLN A 92 -4.87 6.03 -8.34
CA GLN A 92 -5.64 5.07 -7.54
C GLN A 92 -7.13 5.16 -7.81
N MET A 93 -7.68 6.36 -7.94
CA MET A 93 -9.09 6.54 -8.26
C MET A 93 -9.46 6.03 -9.65
N GLN A 94 -8.55 6.13 -10.62
CA GLN A 94 -8.75 5.49 -11.93
C GLN A 94 -8.70 3.96 -11.83
N ALA A 95 -7.77 3.41 -11.04
CA ALA A 95 -7.68 1.96 -10.82
C ALA A 95 -8.93 1.42 -10.11
N ALA A 96 -9.43 2.12 -9.08
CA ALA A 96 -10.68 1.81 -8.40
C ALA A 96 -11.88 1.88 -9.35
N LYS A 97 -11.97 2.95 -10.15
CA LYS A 97 -13.02 3.12 -11.16
C LYS A 97 -13.03 1.99 -12.19
N LEU A 98 -11.85 1.58 -12.65
CA LEU A 98 -11.71 0.44 -13.56
C LEU A 98 -12.27 -0.83 -12.92
N GLY A 99 -11.85 -1.16 -11.70
CA GLY A 99 -12.31 -2.35 -10.98
C GLY A 99 -13.83 -2.36 -10.72
N VAL A 100 -14.39 -1.23 -10.30
CA VAL A 100 -15.83 -1.08 -10.01
C VAL A 100 -16.70 -1.18 -11.27
N VAL A 101 -16.32 -0.51 -12.35
CA VAL A 101 -17.14 -0.44 -13.57
C VAL A 101 -17.05 -1.72 -14.39
N THR A 102 -15.83 -2.23 -14.57
CA THR A 102 -15.58 -3.36 -15.47
C THR A 102 -15.68 -4.73 -14.81
N ARG A 103 -15.64 -4.78 -13.46
CA ARG A 103 -15.57 -6.03 -12.67
C ARG A 103 -14.38 -6.93 -13.04
N LYS A 104 -13.33 -6.32 -13.58
CA LYS A 104 -12.05 -6.96 -13.90
C LYS A 104 -10.92 -6.12 -13.31
N ASN A 105 -9.88 -6.79 -12.84
CA ASN A 105 -8.70 -6.11 -12.30
C ASN A 105 -7.82 -5.56 -13.44
N LEU A 106 -6.91 -4.64 -13.11
CA LEU A 106 -6.03 -4.00 -14.10
C LEU A 106 -5.16 -5.03 -14.86
N ALA A 107 -4.68 -6.07 -14.18
CA ALA A 107 -3.86 -7.13 -14.79
C ALA A 107 -4.63 -7.92 -15.86
N GLN A 108 -5.90 -8.24 -15.61
CA GLN A 108 -6.80 -8.90 -16.57
C GLN A 108 -7.03 -8.03 -17.82
N HIS A 109 -7.22 -6.71 -17.65
CA HIS A 109 -7.33 -5.78 -18.78
C HIS A 109 -6.05 -5.73 -19.60
N CYS A 110 -4.89 -5.68 -18.95
CA CYS A 110 -3.60 -5.74 -19.63
C CYS A 110 -3.46 -7.04 -20.44
N ARG A 111 -3.87 -8.18 -19.88
CA ARG A 111 -3.86 -9.47 -20.58
C ARG A 111 -4.78 -9.52 -21.80
N GLU A 112 -5.96 -8.91 -21.71
CA GLU A 112 -6.94 -8.88 -22.82
C GLU A 112 -6.53 -7.93 -23.94
N ARG A 113 -5.84 -6.82 -23.60
CA ARG A 113 -5.48 -5.78 -24.57
C ARG A 113 -4.13 -6.00 -25.24
N PHE A 114 -3.14 -6.54 -24.53
CA PHE A 114 -1.76 -6.65 -25.02
C PHE A 114 -1.42 -8.04 -25.60
N PRO A 115 -0.60 -8.10 -26.66
CA PRO A 115 -0.06 -9.36 -27.16
C PRO A 115 0.94 -9.98 -26.17
N ARG A 116 1.32 -11.25 -26.39
CA ARG A 116 2.08 -12.06 -25.42
C ARG A 116 3.38 -11.41 -24.92
N ALA A 117 4.17 -10.80 -25.80
CA ALA A 117 5.49 -10.26 -25.42
C ALA A 117 5.39 -9.01 -24.50
N PRO A 118 4.67 -7.94 -24.84
CA PRO A 118 4.46 -6.80 -23.92
C PRO A 118 3.78 -7.21 -22.62
N ARG A 119 2.86 -8.18 -22.66
CA ARG A 119 2.19 -8.70 -21.48
C ARG A 119 3.18 -9.37 -20.51
N LEU A 120 4.07 -10.21 -21.01
CA LEU A 120 5.09 -10.87 -20.18
C LEU A 120 6.11 -9.86 -19.63
N LEU A 121 6.48 -8.85 -20.41
CA LEU A 121 7.35 -7.77 -19.93
C LEU A 121 6.69 -6.98 -18.80
N LEU A 122 5.43 -6.59 -18.96
CA LEU A 122 4.67 -5.88 -17.91
C LEU A 122 4.51 -6.73 -16.65
N TRP A 123 4.25 -8.03 -16.80
CA TRP A 123 4.22 -8.97 -15.69
C TRP A 123 5.57 -9.01 -14.97
N ALA A 124 6.67 -9.20 -15.70
CA ALA A 124 8.01 -9.25 -15.11
C ALA A 124 8.38 -7.94 -14.39
N MET A 125 8.02 -6.78 -14.96
CA MET A 125 8.23 -5.48 -14.31
C MET A 125 7.42 -5.35 -13.02
N ALA A 126 6.17 -5.83 -13.01
CA ALA A 126 5.33 -5.81 -11.82
C ALA A 126 5.88 -6.72 -10.72
N GLU A 127 6.29 -7.94 -11.06
CA GLU A 127 6.92 -8.87 -10.11
C GLU A 127 8.22 -8.32 -9.53
N VAL A 128 9.09 -7.75 -10.37
CA VAL A 128 10.34 -7.12 -9.90
C VAL A 128 10.03 -5.95 -8.95
N ALA A 129 8.98 -5.16 -9.21
CA ALA A 129 8.57 -4.09 -8.32
C ALA A 129 8.01 -4.62 -6.97
N ILE A 130 7.28 -5.74 -6.98
CA ILE A 130 6.75 -6.38 -5.77
C ILE A 130 7.92 -6.94 -4.93
N VAL A 131 8.84 -7.67 -5.56
CA VAL A 131 10.04 -8.20 -4.89
C VAL A 131 10.91 -7.06 -4.32
N GLY A 132 11.04 -5.95 -5.05
CA GLY A 132 11.74 -4.76 -4.56
C GLY A 132 11.12 -4.17 -3.30
N SER A 133 9.78 -4.08 -3.25
CA SER A 133 9.04 -3.66 -2.06
C SER A 133 9.27 -4.62 -0.89
N ASP A 134 9.11 -5.92 -1.12
CA ASP A 134 9.24 -6.96 -0.08
C ASP A 134 10.64 -6.96 0.57
N ILE A 135 11.70 -6.68 -0.21
CA ILE A 135 13.05 -6.51 0.33
C ILE A 135 13.11 -5.38 1.37
N GLN A 136 12.51 -4.22 1.08
CA GLN A 136 12.51 -3.08 2.01
C GLN A 136 11.68 -3.39 3.27
N GLU A 137 10.63 -4.17 3.14
CA GLU A 137 9.75 -4.57 4.24
C GLU A 137 10.44 -5.56 5.20
N VAL A 138 11.17 -6.53 4.64
CA VAL A 138 11.99 -7.47 5.41
C VAL A 138 13.11 -6.74 6.13
N ILE A 139 13.79 -5.80 5.47
CA ILE A 139 14.85 -4.98 6.07
C ILE A 139 14.26 -4.11 7.21
N GLY A 140 13.15 -3.43 6.97
CA GLY A 140 12.47 -2.61 7.97
C GLY A 140 12.05 -3.42 9.20
N SER A 141 11.46 -4.59 8.99
CA SER A 141 11.05 -5.51 10.06
C SER A 141 12.27 -6.03 10.86
N ALA A 142 13.36 -6.37 10.17
CA ALA A 142 14.59 -6.81 10.82
C ALA A 142 15.24 -5.70 11.67
N ILE A 143 15.27 -4.47 11.18
CA ILE A 143 15.75 -3.29 11.92
C ILE A 143 14.84 -3.01 13.12
N ALA A 144 13.53 -3.15 12.98
CA ALA A 144 12.61 -3.01 14.09
C ALA A 144 12.90 -4.02 15.23
N VAL A 145 13.14 -5.29 14.88
CA VAL A 145 13.53 -6.33 15.85
C VAL A 145 14.87 -6.01 16.51
N LEU A 146 15.85 -5.53 15.74
CA LEU A 146 17.14 -5.09 16.26
C LEU A 146 16.98 -3.98 17.32
N LEU A 147 16.14 -2.98 17.04
CA LEU A 147 15.85 -1.87 17.94
C LEU A 147 15.08 -2.31 19.19
N LEU A 148 14.05 -3.15 19.04
CA LEU A 148 13.25 -3.68 20.17
C LEU A 148 14.08 -4.57 21.10
N SER A 149 14.99 -5.36 20.53
CA SER A 149 15.89 -6.23 21.28
C SER A 149 17.09 -5.49 21.90
N ARG A 150 17.19 -4.16 21.72
CA ARG A 150 18.32 -3.34 22.15
C ARG A 150 19.67 -3.88 21.65
N GLY A 151 19.69 -4.43 20.43
CA GLY A 151 20.89 -5.02 19.82
C GLY A 151 21.17 -6.48 20.21
N ALA A 152 20.31 -7.14 21.00
CA ALA A 152 20.51 -8.55 21.35
C ALA A 152 20.30 -9.51 20.17
N VAL A 153 19.41 -9.16 19.23
CA VAL A 153 19.17 -9.95 18.02
C VAL A 153 19.90 -9.29 16.84
N PRO A 154 20.89 -9.96 16.22
CA PRO A 154 21.61 -9.41 15.08
C PRO A 154 20.71 -9.33 13.84
N LEU A 155 21.08 -8.46 12.89
CA LEU A 155 20.27 -8.18 11.69
C LEU A 155 19.90 -9.46 10.90
N TRP A 156 20.85 -10.39 10.71
CA TRP A 156 20.60 -11.65 9.99
C TRP A 156 19.53 -12.51 10.69
N ALA A 157 19.49 -12.51 12.03
CA ALA A 157 18.49 -13.24 12.79
C ALA A 157 17.14 -12.50 12.73
N GLY A 158 17.16 -11.16 12.71
CA GLY A 158 15.97 -10.34 12.46
C GLY A 158 15.33 -10.59 11.09
N ILE A 159 16.14 -10.81 10.05
CA ILE A 159 15.67 -11.17 8.70
C ILE A 159 14.98 -12.53 8.72
N LEU A 160 15.60 -13.55 9.33
CA LEU A 160 15.00 -14.88 9.46
C LEU A 160 13.71 -14.85 10.27
N LEU A 161 13.66 -14.06 11.35
CA LEU A 161 12.46 -13.88 12.16
C LEU A 161 11.36 -13.17 11.38
N SER A 162 11.72 -12.16 10.56
CA SER A 162 10.76 -11.44 9.71
C SER A 162 10.18 -12.36 8.66
N ALA A 163 11.00 -13.16 7.99
CA ALA A 163 10.52 -14.18 7.05
C ALA A 163 9.58 -15.19 7.72
N ALA A 164 9.93 -15.65 8.93
CA ALA A 164 9.05 -16.53 9.72
C ALA A 164 7.75 -15.84 10.13
N ALA A 165 7.80 -14.55 10.48
CA ALA A 165 6.63 -13.74 10.81
C ALA A 165 5.70 -13.56 9.61
N SER A 166 6.25 -13.41 8.39
CA SER A 166 5.45 -13.37 7.16
C SER A 166 4.66 -14.68 6.96
N PHE A 167 5.27 -15.84 7.21
CA PHE A 167 4.55 -17.12 7.17
C PHE A 167 3.48 -17.24 8.26
N LEU A 168 3.75 -16.73 9.47
CA LEU A 168 2.78 -16.70 10.56
C LEU A 168 1.60 -15.78 10.23
N LEU A 169 1.85 -14.69 9.53
CA LEU A 169 0.84 -13.72 9.10
C LEU A 169 -0.15 -14.34 8.10
N LEU A 170 0.33 -15.19 7.19
CA LEU A 170 -0.55 -16.01 6.32
C LEU A 170 -1.47 -16.94 7.13
N LEU A 171 -0.99 -17.46 8.26
CA LEU A 171 -1.83 -18.26 9.16
C LEU A 171 -2.88 -17.39 9.88
N VAL A 172 -2.51 -16.16 10.26
CA VAL A 172 -3.42 -15.17 10.87
C VAL A 172 -4.46 -14.65 9.87
N GLU A 173 -4.14 -14.58 8.58
CA GLU A 173 -5.09 -14.21 7.53
C GLU A 173 -6.32 -15.14 7.53
N ARG A 174 -6.11 -16.44 7.84
CA ARG A 174 -7.21 -17.40 8.00
C ARG A 174 -8.19 -17.05 9.13
N LEU A 175 -7.79 -16.18 10.08
CA LEU A 175 -8.62 -15.71 11.19
C LEU A 175 -9.51 -14.51 10.82
N GLY A 176 -9.28 -13.88 9.66
CA GLY A 176 -10.18 -12.89 9.07
C GLY A 176 -9.62 -11.46 8.98
N VAL A 177 -9.81 -10.85 7.80
CA VAL A 177 -9.26 -9.54 7.37
C VAL A 177 -9.60 -8.38 8.32
N ARG A 178 -10.77 -8.39 8.98
CA ARG A 178 -11.23 -7.25 9.80
C ARG A 178 -10.43 -7.06 11.10
N HIS A 179 -9.97 -8.15 11.73
CA HIS A 179 -9.15 -8.05 12.94
C HIS A 179 -7.77 -7.47 12.61
N LEU A 180 -7.23 -7.86 11.46
CA LEU A 180 -5.95 -7.41 10.95
C LEU A 180 -5.98 -5.93 10.55
N GLU A 181 -7.03 -5.48 9.84
CA GLU A 181 -7.30 -4.06 9.57
C GLU A 181 -7.31 -3.23 10.86
N SER A 182 -7.97 -3.73 11.91
CA SER A 182 -8.06 -3.01 13.20
C SER A 182 -6.71 -2.92 13.93
N LEU A 183 -5.88 -3.98 13.86
CA LEU A 183 -4.55 -3.98 14.44
C LEU A 183 -3.66 -2.92 13.80
N PHE A 184 -3.68 -2.82 12.47
CA PHE A 184 -2.91 -1.80 11.76
C PHE A 184 -3.43 -0.39 11.98
N ALA A 185 -4.75 -0.19 12.01
CA ALA A 185 -5.32 1.11 12.33
C ALA A 185 -4.81 1.63 13.69
N VAL A 186 -4.71 0.76 14.69
CA VAL A 186 -4.14 1.10 16.01
C VAL A 186 -2.66 1.45 15.89
N LEU A 187 -1.85 0.63 15.21
CA LEU A 187 -0.40 0.85 15.07
C LEU A 187 -0.08 2.15 14.31
N ILE A 188 -0.79 2.44 13.22
CA ILE A 188 -0.65 3.70 12.48
C ILE A 188 -1.08 4.88 13.35
N SER A 189 -2.17 4.77 14.09
CA SER A 189 -2.64 5.84 14.97
C SER A 189 -1.59 6.19 16.03
N VAL A 190 -0.94 5.16 16.63
CA VAL A 190 0.17 5.36 17.58
C VAL A 190 1.34 6.08 16.91
N MET A 191 1.68 5.70 15.68
CA MET A 191 2.76 6.30 14.91
C MET A 191 2.48 7.78 14.57
N VAL A 192 1.26 8.10 14.12
CA VAL A 192 0.81 9.47 13.87
C VAL A 192 0.95 10.33 15.12
N VAL A 193 0.44 9.86 16.27
CA VAL A 193 0.50 10.60 17.53
C VAL A 193 1.95 10.83 17.97
N ALA A 194 2.81 9.82 17.84
CA ALA A 194 4.21 9.91 18.23
C ALA A 194 5.00 10.88 17.36
N PHE A 195 4.91 10.77 16.03
CA PHE A 195 5.60 11.72 15.15
C PHE A 195 5.03 13.12 15.23
N PHE A 196 3.72 13.26 15.44
CA PHE A 196 3.13 14.55 15.71
C PHE A 196 3.69 15.17 17.00
N HIS A 197 3.82 14.38 18.07
CA HIS A 197 4.46 14.84 19.29
C HIS A 197 5.93 15.25 19.06
N MET A 198 6.71 14.45 18.33
CA MET A 198 8.09 14.79 17.96
C MET A 198 8.17 16.06 17.12
N TYR A 199 7.27 16.25 16.17
CA TYR A 199 7.17 17.45 15.34
C TYR A 199 6.96 18.71 16.21
N LEU A 200 6.11 18.63 17.23
CA LEU A 200 5.90 19.72 18.18
C LEU A 200 7.15 19.99 19.03
N VAL A 201 7.82 18.95 19.53
CA VAL A 201 9.03 19.06 20.36
C VAL A 201 10.22 19.59 19.55
N ALA A 202 10.33 19.21 18.27
CA ALA A 202 11.39 19.64 17.35
C ALA A 202 11.36 21.15 17.04
N ARG A 203 10.29 21.87 17.44
CA ARG A 203 10.08 23.30 17.19
C ARG A 203 10.30 23.67 15.72
N VAL A 204 9.75 22.86 14.82
CA VAL A 204 9.91 23.06 13.37
C VAL A 204 9.31 24.42 12.97
N PRO A 205 10.06 25.28 12.25
CA PRO A 205 9.55 26.57 11.80
C PRO A 205 8.41 26.36 10.79
N THR A 206 7.17 26.56 11.24
CA THR A 206 5.94 26.35 10.44
C THR A 206 5.93 27.20 9.17
N ALA A 207 6.54 28.38 9.19
CA ALA A 207 6.70 29.25 8.04
C ALA A 207 7.56 28.61 6.92
N GLU A 208 8.63 27.91 7.28
CA GLU A 208 9.49 27.23 6.29
C GLU A 208 8.83 25.98 5.74
N VAL A 209 8.09 25.24 6.58
CA VAL A 209 7.28 24.09 6.14
C VAL A 209 6.23 24.53 5.14
N LEU A 210 5.46 25.59 5.46
CA LEU A 210 4.44 26.12 4.56
C LEU A 210 5.06 26.64 3.26
N ARG A 211 6.21 27.31 3.34
CA ARG A 211 6.97 27.72 2.14
C ARG A 211 7.43 26.51 1.33
N GLY A 212 7.83 25.43 1.97
CA GLY A 212 8.22 24.17 1.36
C GLY A 212 7.10 23.47 0.60
N PHE A 213 5.85 23.64 1.05
CA PHE A 213 4.66 23.15 0.34
C PHE A 213 4.23 24.05 -0.83
N LEU A 214 4.35 25.37 -0.68
CA LEU A 214 3.81 26.33 -1.63
C LEU A 214 4.79 26.74 -2.73
N VAL A 215 6.09 26.73 -2.46
CA VAL A 215 7.12 27.22 -3.39
C VAL A 215 7.82 26.05 -4.06
N PRO A 216 7.57 25.78 -5.35
CA PRO A 216 8.26 24.71 -6.06
C PRO A 216 9.72 25.10 -6.28
N ALA A 217 10.62 24.44 -5.57
CA ALA A 217 12.06 24.60 -5.73
C ALA A 217 12.75 23.24 -5.70
N VAL A 218 13.48 22.89 -6.76
CA VAL A 218 14.31 21.69 -6.82
C VAL A 218 15.75 22.12 -7.10
N PRO A 219 16.60 22.23 -6.07
CA PRO A 219 18.03 22.45 -6.28
C PRO A 219 18.62 21.33 -7.14
N ARG A 220 19.57 21.66 -8.03
CA ARG A 220 20.20 20.66 -8.92
C ARG A 220 20.83 19.49 -8.16
N ALA A 221 21.37 19.76 -6.97
CA ALA A 221 21.95 18.76 -6.08
C ALA A 221 20.92 17.75 -5.55
N ASN A 222 19.62 18.11 -5.56
CA ASN A 222 18.56 17.36 -4.92
C ASN A 222 17.61 16.67 -5.93
N ILE A 223 17.98 16.62 -7.21
CA ILE A 223 17.16 16.01 -8.27
C ILE A 223 17.02 14.51 -8.02
N GLY A 224 18.10 13.83 -7.61
CA GLY A 224 18.06 12.39 -7.33
C GLY A 224 17.08 12.05 -6.21
N GLN A 225 17.07 12.86 -5.16
CA GLN A 225 16.19 12.74 -3.99
C GLN A 225 14.73 13.03 -4.37
N ALA A 226 14.49 14.01 -5.24
CA ALA A 226 13.13 14.27 -5.76
C ALA A 226 12.60 13.11 -6.61
N VAL A 227 13.46 12.47 -7.41
CA VAL A 227 13.10 11.28 -8.20
C VAL A 227 12.87 10.07 -7.29
N ALA A 228 13.72 9.89 -6.27
CA ALA A 228 13.56 8.83 -5.26
C ALA A 228 12.23 8.98 -4.49
N LEU A 229 11.87 10.20 -4.09
CA LEU A 229 10.59 10.51 -3.45
C LEU A 229 9.41 10.12 -4.33
N LEU A 230 9.47 10.49 -5.61
CA LEU A 230 8.40 10.20 -6.54
C LEU A 230 8.26 8.71 -6.78
N GLY A 231 9.38 7.99 -6.86
CA GLY A 231 9.41 6.54 -7.01
C GLY A 231 8.88 5.79 -5.79
N SER A 232 9.22 6.25 -4.58
CA SER A 232 8.74 5.63 -3.34
C SER A 232 7.22 5.83 -3.15
N LEU A 233 6.70 7.02 -3.47
CA LEU A 233 5.27 7.32 -3.32
C LEU A 233 4.40 6.71 -4.43
N LEU A 234 4.91 6.54 -5.64
CA LEU A 234 4.15 5.99 -6.77
C LEU A 234 4.47 4.53 -7.01
N MET A 235 3.93 3.66 -6.16
CA MET A 235 4.09 2.21 -6.26
C MET A 235 3.15 1.64 -7.35
N PRO A 236 3.67 1.10 -8.47
CA PRO A 236 2.82 0.60 -9.56
C PRO A 236 1.99 -0.61 -9.15
N HIS A 237 2.55 -1.47 -8.29
CA HIS A 237 1.90 -2.69 -7.81
C HIS A 237 0.61 -2.34 -7.03
N ASN A 238 0.59 -1.23 -6.29
CA ASN A 238 -0.61 -0.75 -5.58
C ASN A 238 -1.78 -0.41 -6.52
N LEU A 239 -1.53 -0.05 -7.78
CA LEU A 239 -2.61 0.17 -8.76
C LEU A 239 -3.31 -1.14 -9.11
N PHE A 240 -2.56 -2.23 -9.25
CA PHE A 240 -3.12 -3.56 -9.48
C PHE A 240 -3.92 -4.01 -8.25
N LEU A 241 -3.34 -3.84 -7.05
CA LEU A 241 -4.00 -4.17 -5.78
C LEU A 241 -5.32 -3.44 -5.60
N HIS A 242 -5.34 -2.11 -5.74
CA HIS A 242 -6.55 -1.32 -5.52
C HIS A 242 -7.66 -1.72 -6.50
N SER A 243 -7.32 -1.95 -7.77
CA SER A 243 -8.27 -2.38 -8.78
C SER A 243 -8.92 -3.73 -8.47
N ALA A 244 -8.24 -4.60 -7.73
CA ALA A 244 -8.74 -5.90 -7.30
C ALA A 244 -9.49 -5.83 -5.96
N LEU A 245 -8.96 -5.11 -4.97
CA LEU A 245 -9.56 -4.98 -3.64
C LEU A 245 -10.96 -4.37 -3.68
N VAL A 246 -11.20 -3.36 -4.52
CA VAL A 246 -12.53 -2.75 -4.67
C VAL A 246 -13.59 -3.74 -5.15
N GLN A 247 -13.19 -4.87 -5.77
CA GLN A 247 -14.09 -5.91 -6.23
C GLN A 247 -14.52 -6.87 -5.12
N THR A 248 -13.72 -6.99 -4.05
CA THR A 248 -14.05 -7.82 -2.87
C THR A 248 -15.25 -7.27 -2.10
N ARG A 249 -15.53 -5.97 -2.25
CA ARG A 249 -16.73 -5.32 -1.70
C ARG A 249 -17.90 -5.53 -2.67
N ALA A 250 -18.86 -6.35 -2.27
CA ALA A 250 -19.98 -6.75 -3.11
C ALA A 250 -20.90 -5.56 -3.48
N LEU A 251 -20.76 -5.04 -4.70
CA LEU A 251 -21.77 -4.16 -5.30
C LEU A 251 -22.95 -5.00 -5.75
N ARG A 252 -24.08 -4.87 -5.05
CA ARG A 252 -25.26 -5.73 -5.17
C ARG A 252 -26.12 -5.48 -6.41
N ALA A 253 -25.93 -4.35 -7.12
CA ALA A 253 -26.73 -4.01 -8.29
C ALA A 253 -25.85 -3.50 -9.46
N PRO A 254 -26.18 -3.88 -10.71
CA PRO A 254 -25.56 -3.34 -11.93
C PRO A 254 -26.06 -1.93 -12.30
N ASP A 255 -26.66 -1.21 -11.36
CA ASP A 255 -27.24 0.12 -11.58
C ASP A 255 -26.17 1.22 -11.44
N ASP A 256 -26.23 2.22 -12.31
CA ASP A 256 -25.23 3.29 -12.38
C ASP A 256 -25.24 4.19 -11.14
N ALA A 257 -26.38 4.33 -10.47
CA ALA A 257 -26.47 5.05 -9.20
C ALA A 257 -25.63 4.37 -8.09
N HIS A 258 -25.68 3.04 -8.01
CA HIS A 258 -24.93 2.27 -7.02
C HIS A 258 -23.42 2.30 -7.31
N ARG A 259 -23.02 2.29 -8.58
CA ARG A 259 -21.61 2.46 -8.96
C ARG A 259 -21.08 3.83 -8.57
N ARG A 260 -21.85 4.90 -8.80
CA ARG A 260 -21.47 6.26 -8.39
C ARG A 260 -21.37 6.41 -6.88
N GLU A 261 -22.31 5.84 -6.13
CA GLU A 261 -22.27 5.82 -4.66
C GLU A 261 -21.01 5.09 -4.16
N ALA A 262 -20.70 3.92 -4.70
CA ALA A 262 -19.50 3.17 -4.34
C ALA A 262 -18.21 3.94 -4.63
N LEU A 263 -18.11 4.57 -5.81
CA LEU A 263 -16.94 5.38 -6.16
C LEU A 263 -16.79 6.61 -5.27
N ALA A 264 -17.90 7.21 -4.82
CA ALA A 264 -17.85 8.31 -3.85
C ALA A 264 -17.33 7.84 -2.49
N TYR A 265 -17.77 6.68 -1.99
CA TYR A 265 -17.27 6.13 -0.74
C TYR A 265 -15.80 5.71 -0.82
N PHE A 266 -15.41 4.97 -1.87
CA PHE A 266 -13.99 4.62 -2.07
C PHE A 266 -13.13 5.87 -2.26
N GLY A 267 -13.63 6.88 -2.97
CA GLY A 267 -12.91 8.14 -3.15
C GLY A 267 -12.71 8.93 -1.88
N LEU A 268 -13.71 8.96 -1.00
CA LEU A 268 -13.59 9.59 0.32
C LEU A 268 -12.64 8.80 1.23
N GLU A 269 -12.76 7.47 1.23
CA GLU A 269 -11.90 6.60 2.03
C GLU A 269 -10.43 6.73 1.62
N SER A 270 -10.12 6.57 0.33
CA SER A 270 -8.76 6.73 -0.20
C SER A 270 -8.21 8.13 0.04
N ALA A 271 -9.05 9.18 -0.04
CA ALA A 271 -8.61 10.54 0.26
C ALA A 271 -8.24 10.73 1.74
N LEU A 272 -9.07 10.22 2.66
CA LEU A 272 -8.79 10.29 4.10
C LEU A 272 -7.55 9.49 4.49
N SER A 273 -7.42 8.28 3.94
CA SER A 273 -6.24 7.44 4.08
C SER A 273 -4.97 8.13 3.61
N LEU A 274 -4.93 8.57 2.35
CA LEU A 274 -3.74 9.24 1.81
C LEU A 274 -3.44 10.56 2.51
N LEU A 275 -4.44 11.26 3.04
CA LEU A 275 -4.21 12.43 3.89
C LEU A 275 -3.44 12.06 5.16
N VAL A 276 -3.80 10.96 5.82
CA VAL A 276 -3.05 10.45 6.98
C VAL A 276 -1.61 10.10 6.59
N SER A 277 -1.40 9.42 5.45
CA SER A 277 -0.06 9.13 4.96
C SER A 277 0.75 10.40 4.67
N VAL A 278 0.18 11.41 4.01
CA VAL A 278 0.85 12.71 3.78
C VAL A 278 1.27 13.35 5.10
N LEU A 279 0.41 13.30 6.13
CA LEU A 279 0.73 13.85 7.44
C LEU A 279 1.93 13.13 8.08
N ILE A 280 1.94 11.78 8.05
CA ILE A 280 3.06 10.98 8.58
C ILE A 280 4.35 11.33 7.84
N ASN A 281 4.33 11.26 6.51
CA ASN A 281 5.50 11.50 5.66
C ASN A 281 6.04 12.93 5.85
N THR A 282 5.13 13.91 6.03
CA THR A 282 5.49 15.29 6.36
C THR A 282 6.14 15.39 7.73
N PHE A 283 5.58 14.77 8.77
CA PHE A 283 6.16 14.82 10.12
C PHE A 283 7.55 14.18 10.15
N VAL A 284 7.72 13.01 9.54
CA VAL A 284 9.02 12.33 9.42
C VAL A 284 10.02 13.24 8.72
N THR A 285 9.69 13.73 7.51
CA THR A 285 10.57 14.62 6.74
C THR A 285 10.96 15.86 7.57
N CYS A 286 10.01 16.48 8.27
CA CYS A 286 10.25 17.70 9.04
C CYS A 286 11.13 17.46 10.28
N VAL A 287 10.95 16.33 10.98
CA VAL A 287 11.75 15.97 12.17
C VAL A 287 13.21 15.72 11.77
N PHE A 288 13.45 14.97 10.69
CA PHE A 288 14.80 14.72 10.21
C PHE A 288 15.44 15.97 9.58
N ALA A 289 14.66 16.82 8.91
CA ALA A 289 15.13 18.13 8.46
C ALA A 289 15.59 19.02 9.62
N ALA A 290 14.80 19.13 10.69
CA ALA A 290 15.18 19.92 11.87
C ALA A 290 16.43 19.37 12.56
N GLY A 291 16.64 18.06 12.50
CA GLY A 291 17.78 17.37 13.10
C GLY A 291 19.08 17.45 12.32
N TYR A 292 19.01 17.23 11.00
CA TYR A 292 20.18 17.01 10.15
C TYR A 292 20.48 18.16 9.20
N TYR A 293 19.45 18.82 8.65
CA TYR A 293 19.62 19.77 7.57
C TYR A 293 20.43 21.00 8.05
N GLY A 294 21.60 21.21 7.44
CA GLY A 294 22.51 22.31 7.79
C GLY A 294 23.23 22.15 9.13
N ARG A 295 23.09 21.01 9.83
CA ARG A 295 23.74 20.74 11.13
C ARG A 295 24.81 19.66 11.07
N VAL A 296 24.77 18.79 10.07
CA VAL A 296 25.69 17.68 9.89
C VAL A 296 26.36 17.78 8.52
N THR A 297 27.48 17.08 8.32
CA THR A 297 28.15 17.09 7.01
C THR A 297 27.25 16.44 5.95
N PRO A 298 27.38 16.83 4.67
CA PRO A 298 26.60 16.22 3.59
C PRO A 298 26.77 14.69 3.50
N GLY A 299 27.94 14.16 3.89
CA GLY A 299 28.19 12.71 3.92
C GLY A 299 27.38 12.00 5.00
N ASP A 300 27.31 12.57 6.20
CA ASP A 300 26.51 12.01 7.31
C ASP A 300 25.00 12.14 7.04
N ALA A 301 24.58 13.22 6.39
CA ALA A 301 23.19 13.39 5.94
C ALA A 301 22.81 12.42 4.81
N ALA A 302 23.77 11.93 4.03
CA ALA A 302 23.54 10.88 3.03
C ALA A 302 23.56 9.47 3.61
N ALA A 303 24.26 9.27 4.75
CA ALA A 303 24.37 7.99 5.44
C ALA A 303 23.19 7.70 6.39
N ILE A 304 22.25 8.64 6.56
CA ILE A 304 21.07 8.43 7.38
C ILE A 304 20.11 7.45 6.68
N GLY A 305 19.71 6.42 7.42
CA GLY A 305 18.81 5.37 6.98
C GLY A 305 18.06 4.80 8.18
N LEU A 306 17.19 3.81 7.94
CA LEU A 306 16.32 3.23 8.97
C LEU A 306 17.09 2.69 10.20
N GLU A 307 18.30 2.16 9.98
CA GLU A 307 19.16 1.61 11.05
C GLU A 307 19.60 2.69 12.05
N ASN A 308 20.08 3.83 11.54
CA ASN A 308 20.63 4.91 12.35
C ASN A 308 19.55 5.89 12.83
N ALA A 309 18.44 5.98 12.10
CA ALA A 309 17.30 6.84 12.42
C ALA A 309 16.73 6.55 13.82
N GLY A 310 16.54 5.27 14.16
CA GLY A 310 16.04 4.87 15.48
C GLY A 310 16.94 5.32 16.63
N GLN A 311 18.27 5.19 16.45
CA GLN A 311 19.25 5.61 17.46
C GLN A 311 19.26 7.13 17.62
N TYR A 312 19.24 7.87 16.52
CA TYR A 312 19.14 9.32 16.51
C TYR A 312 17.91 9.82 17.28
N LEU A 313 16.74 9.24 16.99
CA LEU A 313 15.49 9.58 17.67
C LEU A 313 15.55 9.27 19.17
N GLY A 314 16.20 8.17 19.55
CA GLY A 314 16.39 7.79 20.95
C GLY A 314 17.26 8.76 21.75
N VAL A 315 18.35 9.24 21.15
CA VAL A 315 19.24 10.23 21.79
C VAL A 315 18.56 11.59 21.91
N THR A 316 17.76 11.98 20.90
CA THR A 316 17.19 13.32 20.82
C THR A 316 15.88 13.47 21.60
N TYR A 317 15.01 12.45 21.56
CA TYR A 317 13.64 12.50 22.11
C TYR A 317 13.39 11.46 23.22
N GLY A 318 14.36 10.60 23.51
CA GLY A 318 14.31 9.62 24.60
C GLY A 318 13.95 8.19 24.16
N ALA A 319 14.18 7.24 25.08
CA ALA A 319 14.06 5.81 24.79
C ALA A 319 12.64 5.34 24.41
N GLY A 320 11.60 6.02 24.91
CA GLY A 320 10.20 5.68 24.58
C GLY A 320 9.88 5.84 23.09
N VAL A 321 10.52 6.81 22.43
CA VAL A 321 10.34 7.06 20.99
C VAL A 321 10.92 5.93 20.15
N VAL A 322 12.05 5.35 20.56
CA VAL A 322 12.67 4.22 19.85
C VAL A 322 11.74 3.02 19.81
N VAL A 323 11.03 2.76 20.91
CA VAL A 323 10.05 1.68 20.99
C VAL A 323 8.89 1.94 20.05
N ILE A 324 8.36 3.16 20.02
CA ILE A 324 7.26 3.52 19.12
C ILE A 324 7.70 3.45 17.66
N TRP A 325 8.90 3.95 17.34
CA TRP A 325 9.49 3.85 16.00
C TRP A 325 9.63 2.39 15.56
N ALA A 326 10.20 1.55 16.42
CA ALA A 326 10.41 0.15 16.08
C ALA A 326 9.08 -0.62 15.95
N LEU A 327 8.09 -0.37 16.81
CA LEU A 327 6.76 -0.95 16.66
C LEU A 327 6.06 -0.48 15.38
N GLY A 328 6.19 0.80 15.03
CA GLY A 328 5.65 1.36 13.80
C GLY A 328 6.30 0.74 12.56
N LEU A 329 7.63 0.62 12.57
CA LEU A 329 8.39 0.02 11.46
C LEU A 329 8.07 -1.47 11.30
N LEU A 330 7.91 -2.21 12.41
CA LEU A 330 7.46 -3.60 12.39
C LEU A 330 6.04 -3.72 11.83
N ALA A 331 5.12 -2.85 12.28
CA ALA A 331 3.74 -2.84 11.80
C ALA A 331 3.65 -2.54 10.30
N ALA A 332 4.39 -1.54 9.85
CA ALA A 332 4.45 -1.11 8.46
C ALA A 332 5.02 -2.24 7.58
N GLY A 333 6.14 -2.85 7.98
CA GLY A 333 6.74 -3.98 7.27
C GLY A 333 5.77 -5.16 7.15
N GLN A 334 5.16 -5.60 8.26
CA GLN A 334 4.23 -6.74 8.24
C GLN A 334 2.98 -6.47 7.40
N SER A 335 2.42 -5.27 7.45
CA SER A 335 1.26 -4.94 6.63
C SER A 335 1.59 -4.87 5.15
N ALA A 336 2.75 -4.30 4.81
CA ALA A 336 3.19 -4.17 3.44
C ALA A 336 3.43 -5.56 2.80
N THR A 337 3.92 -6.53 3.57
CA THR A 337 4.15 -7.90 3.08
C THR A 337 2.85 -8.57 2.63
N MET A 338 1.75 -8.34 3.35
CA MET A 338 0.45 -8.84 2.90
C MET A 338 -0.04 -8.16 1.64
N THR A 339 0.16 -6.84 1.54
CA THR A 339 -0.20 -6.13 0.30
C THR A 339 0.63 -6.63 -0.87
N GLY A 340 1.92 -6.95 -0.66
CA GLY A 340 2.78 -7.60 -1.65
C GLY A 340 2.26 -8.97 -2.08
N CYS A 341 1.94 -9.84 -1.12
CA CYS A 341 1.35 -11.17 -1.37
C CYS A 341 0.05 -11.09 -2.19
N TYR A 342 -0.92 -10.28 -1.76
CA TYR A 342 -2.18 -10.10 -2.50
C TYR A 342 -1.94 -9.55 -3.90
N THR A 343 -1.04 -8.58 -4.03
CA THR A 343 -0.74 -8.00 -5.33
C THR A 343 -0.11 -9.02 -6.26
N GLY A 344 0.85 -9.82 -5.77
CA GLY A 344 1.46 -10.91 -6.51
C GLY A 344 0.42 -11.92 -6.98
N GLN A 345 -0.50 -12.33 -6.11
CA GLN A 345 -1.60 -13.21 -6.48
C GLN A 345 -2.46 -12.61 -7.61
N PHE A 346 -2.88 -11.35 -7.51
CA PHE A 346 -3.71 -10.70 -8.54
C PHE A 346 -2.96 -10.46 -9.85
N VAL A 347 -1.66 -10.18 -9.77
CA VAL A 347 -0.78 -10.00 -10.94
C VAL A 347 -0.58 -11.34 -11.65
N MET A 348 -0.29 -12.44 -10.94
CA MET A 348 -0.14 -13.76 -11.52
C MET A 348 -1.45 -14.30 -12.12
N ASP A 349 -2.57 -14.19 -11.39
CA ASP A 349 -3.88 -14.61 -11.88
C ASP A 349 -4.30 -13.77 -13.11
N GLY A 350 -4.11 -12.45 -13.04
CA GLY A 350 -4.52 -11.54 -14.11
C GLY A 350 -3.66 -11.63 -15.38
N PHE A 351 -2.33 -11.65 -15.26
CA PHE A 351 -1.43 -11.68 -16.42
C PHE A 351 -1.23 -13.08 -17.02
N LEU A 352 -1.15 -14.11 -16.17
CA LEU A 352 -0.75 -15.48 -16.57
C LEU A 352 -1.87 -16.53 -16.46
N ASP A 353 -3.04 -16.20 -15.89
CA ASP A 353 -4.09 -17.19 -15.56
C ASP A 353 -3.65 -18.23 -14.53
N LEU A 354 -2.60 -17.93 -13.78
CA LEU A 354 -2.00 -18.86 -12.83
C LEU A 354 -2.61 -18.61 -11.46
N LYS A 355 -3.47 -19.55 -11.01
CA LYS A 355 -4.04 -19.49 -9.66
C LYS A 355 -3.01 -19.92 -8.63
N VAL A 356 -2.40 -18.94 -7.98
CA VAL A 356 -1.56 -19.13 -6.79
C VAL A 356 -2.32 -18.55 -5.61
N GLY A 357 -2.54 -19.36 -4.57
CA GLY A 357 -3.03 -18.86 -3.30
C GLY A 357 -1.84 -18.45 -2.44
N CYS A 358 -1.94 -17.30 -1.78
CA CYS A 358 -1.08 -16.98 -0.65
C CYS A 358 -1.50 -17.80 0.59
#